data_AF-A0A2T0L4A6-F1
#
_entry.id   AF-A0A2T0L4A6-F1
#
_cell.length_a   1.000
_cell.length_b   1.000
_cell.length_c   1.000
_cell.angle_alpha   90.00
_cell.angle_beta   90.00
_cell.angle_gamma   90.00
#
_symmetry.space_group_name_H-M   'P 1'
#
loop_
_entity.id
_entity.type
_entity.pdbx_description
1 polymer ?
#
loop_
_entity_poly.entity_id
_entity_poly.type
_entity_poly.pdbx_seq_one_letter_code
_entity_poly.pdbx_strand_id
1 'polypeptide(L)'
;MIALRKVNLAVVLWALASGVAFADTVALKADLEPSSEVPPRVSHGHGMLDATFDTSTKSLRWTVTYEGLSGPATAAHFHGPAPVGQNAKVQVPIDKGALASPIKGSAALTEQQVTDLMAGQWYFNVHTAQNPMGEIRGQVLPAN
;
A
#
# COMPACT_ATOMS: atom_id res chain seq x y z
N MET A 1 -57.05 -52.39 21.74
CA MET A 1 -55.57 -52.39 21.72
C MET A 1 -55.12 -51.36 20.68
N ILE A 2 -54.40 -50.33 21.12
CA ILE A 2 -53.95 -49.19 20.32
C ILE A 2 -52.65 -49.61 19.60
N ALA A 3 -52.65 -49.61 18.27
CA ALA A 3 -51.42 -49.75 17.49
C ALA A 3 -50.97 -48.37 17.01
N LEU A 4 -49.84 -47.92 17.55
CA LEU A 4 -49.18 -46.66 17.24
C LEU A 4 -48.01 -46.90 16.25
N ARG A 5 -47.67 -45.86 15.49
CA ARG A 5 -46.34 -45.53 14.90
C ARG A 5 -46.04 -46.13 13.50
N LYS A 6 -45.40 -45.43 12.54
CA LYS A 6 -44.49 -44.27 12.57
C LYS A 6 -44.68 -43.41 11.31
N VAL A 7 -44.71 -42.08 11.46
CA VAL A 7 -44.53 -41.14 10.34
C VAL A 7 -43.04 -40.81 10.27
N ASN A 8 -42.39 -41.09 9.14
CA ASN A 8 -41.01 -40.70 8.89
C ASN A 8 -41.00 -39.24 8.42
N LEU A 9 -40.50 -38.34 9.27
CA LEU A 9 -40.26 -36.94 8.91
C LEU A 9 -38.82 -36.82 8.42
N ALA A 10 -38.62 -36.66 7.12
CA ALA A 10 -37.31 -36.32 6.55
C ALA A 10 -37.11 -34.80 6.68
N VAL A 11 -36.22 -34.38 7.57
CA VAL A 11 -35.75 -32.98 7.64
C VAL A 11 -34.52 -32.87 6.75
N VAL A 12 -34.64 -32.16 5.64
CA VAL A 12 -33.49 -31.74 4.82
C VAL A 12 -32.99 -30.42 5.40
N LEU A 13 -31.88 -30.47 6.13
CA LEU A 13 -31.11 -29.29 6.51
C LEU A 13 -30.20 -28.91 5.34
N TRP A 14 -30.55 -27.81 4.65
CA TRP A 14 -29.58 -27.09 3.81
C TRP A 14 -28.71 -26.25 4.72
N ALA A 15 -27.51 -26.75 5.03
CA ALA A 15 -26.45 -25.93 5.60
C ALA A 15 -25.91 -25.01 4.49
N LEU A 16 -26.35 -23.75 4.48
CA LEU A 16 -25.65 -22.70 3.76
C LEU A 16 -24.31 -22.49 4.47
N ALA A 17 -23.25 -23.09 3.91
CA ALA A 17 -21.88 -22.73 4.29
C ALA A 17 -21.63 -21.31 3.78
N SER A 18 -21.78 -20.32 4.66
CA SER A 18 -21.28 -18.98 4.44
C SER A 18 -19.77 -19.07 4.30
N GLY A 19 -19.26 -19.13 3.07
CA GLY A 19 -17.84 -19.02 2.81
C GLY A 19 -17.36 -17.69 3.40
N VAL A 20 -16.48 -17.77 4.39
CA VAL A 20 -15.76 -16.59 4.88
C VAL A 20 -14.87 -16.17 3.71
N ALA A 21 -15.24 -15.12 2.99
CA ALA A 21 -14.36 -14.54 1.99
C ALA A 21 -13.19 -13.90 2.76
N PHE A 22 -12.06 -14.59 2.82
CA PHE A 22 -10.82 -13.96 3.23
C PHE A 22 -10.48 -12.90 2.17
N ALA A 23 -10.35 -11.64 2.58
CA ALA A 23 -9.79 -10.63 1.70
C ALA A 23 -8.33 -11.01 1.45
N ASP A 24 -7.97 -11.35 0.20
CA ASP A 24 -6.58 -11.59 -0.19
C ASP A 24 -5.85 -10.24 -0.16
N THR A 25 -5.16 -9.98 0.95
CA THR A 25 -4.31 -8.81 1.13
C THR A 25 -2.87 -9.13 0.78
N VAL A 26 -2.23 -8.26 -0.01
CA VAL A 26 -0.80 -8.30 -0.32
C VAL A 26 -0.07 -7.29 0.55
N ALA A 27 0.90 -7.75 1.34
CA ALA A 27 1.81 -6.86 2.05
C ALA A 27 2.82 -6.25 1.06
N LEU A 28 3.10 -4.96 1.21
CA LEU A 28 4.01 -4.19 0.37
C LEU A 28 4.95 -3.40 1.27
N LYS A 29 6.19 -3.20 0.84
CA LYS A 29 7.16 -2.39 1.57
C LYS A 29 8.06 -1.58 0.65
N ALA A 30 8.69 -0.55 1.20
CA ALA A 30 9.82 0.14 0.60
C ALA A 30 10.76 0.69 1.68
N ASP A 31 12.07 0.54 1.48
CA ASP A 31 13.09 1.21 2.27
C ASP A 31 13.44 2.54 1.57
N LEU A 32 13.29 3.66 2.26
CA LEU A 32 13.44 5.00 1.70
C LEU A 32 14.82 5.53 2.00
N GLU A 33 15.63 5.74 0.96
CA GLU A 33 17.02 6.17 1.09
C GLU A 33 17.33 7.34 0.15
N PRO A 34 18.27 8.25 0.51
CA PRO A 34 18.69 9.34 -0.36
C PRO A 34 19.41 8.82 -1.61
N SER A 35 20.09 7.67 -1.50
CA SER A 35 20.79 7.02 -2.61
C SER A 35 19.85 6.48 -3.68
N SER A 36 18.58 6.25 -3.33
CA SER A 36 17.56 5.74 -4.23
C SER A 36 16.91 6.83 -5.09
N GLU A 37 17.09 8.10 -4.74
CA GLU A 37 16.61 9.21 -5.58
C GLU A 37 17.31 9.26 -6.93
N VAL A 38 16.67 9.90 -7.91
CA VAL A 38 17.21 10.02 -9.27
C VAL A 38 17.31 11.50 -9.68
N PRO A 39 18.52 12.09 -9.70
CA PRO A 39 19.79 11.50 -9.26
C PRO A 39 19.85 11.31 -7.72
N PRO A 40 20.83 10.56 -7.17
CA PRO A 40 21.00 10.39 -5.73
C PRO A 40 21.18 11.71 -4.96
N ARG A 41 20.87 11.70 -3.66
CA ARG A 41 21.06 12.85 -2.75
C ARG A 41 22.05 12.51 -1.64
N VAL A 42 22.65 13.57 -1.09
CA VAL A 42 23.44 13.51 0.15
C VAL A 42 22.58 14.07 1.27
N SER A 43 22.04 13.20 2.10
CA SER A 43 21.25 13.53 3.29
C SER A 43 21.41 12.40 4.32
N HIS A 44 21.04 12.68 5.57
CA HIS A 44 20.88 11.67 6.62
C HIS A 44 19.44 11.14 6.69
N GLY A 45 18.56 11.67 5.84
CA GLY A 45 17.16 11.27 5.75
C GLY A 45 17.05 9.81 5.41
N HIS A 46 16.15 9.10 6.08
CA HIS A 46 15.83 7.71 5.79
C HIS A 46 14.41 7.40 6.27
N GLY A 47 13.85 6.29 5.82
CA GLY A 47 12.52 5.88 6.24
C GLY A 47 12.10 4.51 5.73
N MET A 48 10.88 4.11 6.09
CA MET A 48 10.27 2.87 5.66
C MET A 48 8.79 3.11 5.36
N LEU A 49 8.32 2.49 4.28
CA LEU A 49 6.92 2.35 3.94
C LEU A 49 6.49 0.92 4.22
N ASP A 50 5.43 0.77 5.00
CA ASP A 50 4.65 -0.46 5.13
C ASP A 50 3.26 -0.23 4.54
N ALA A 51 2.83 -1.10 3.64
CA ALA A 51 1.52 -1.02 3.03
C ALA A 51 0.84 -2.38 2.90
N THR A 52 -0.47 -2.32 2.75
CA THR A 52 -1.31 -3.49 2.49
C THR A 52 -2.25 -3.14 1.36
N PHE A 53 -2.24 -3.97 0.31
CA PHE A 53 -3.15 -3.86 -0.81
C PHE A 53 -4.22 -4.95 -0.72
N ASP A 54 -5.48 -4.54 -0.64
CA ASP A 54 -6.63 -5.44 -0.66
C ASP A 54 -7.06 -5.68 -2.11
N THR A 55 -6.90 -6.90 -2.60
CA THR A 55 -7.20 -7.26 -4.00
C THR A 55 -8.69 -7.25 -4.32
N SER A 56 -9.55 -7.40 -3.32
CA SER A 56 -11.01 -7.42 -3.50
C SER A 56 -11.58 -6.01 -3.62
N THR A 57 -11.12 -5.09 -2.78
CA THR A 57 -11.60 -3.69 -2.76
C THR A 57 -10.70 -2.76 -3.57
N LYS A 58 -9.57 -3.25 -4.08
CA LYS A 58 -8.52 -2.48 -4.76
C LYS A 58 -8.01 -1.31 -3.89
N SER A 59 -8.01 -1.50 -2.57
CA SER A 59 -7.63 -0.48 -1.60
C SER A 59 -6.18 -0.68 -1.16
N LEU A 60 -5.34 0.33 -1.38
CA LEU A 60 -4.01 0.43 -0.79
C LEU A 60 -4.11 1.21 0.52
N ARG A 61 -3.59 0.65 1.61
CA ARG A 61 -3.43 1.31 2.91
C ARG A 61 -1.95 1.36 3.25
N TRP A 62 -1.46 2.47 3.80
CA TRP A 62 -0.04 2.62 4.10
C TRP A 62 0.23 3.32 5.44
N THR A 63 1.41 3.04 5.98
CA THR A 63 2.11 3.81 7.00
C THR A 63 3.52 4.07 6.48
N VAL A 64 3.94 5.33 6.47
CA VAL A 64 5.33 5.70 6.16
C VAL A 64 5.93 6.36 7.38
N THR A 65 7.05 5.82 7.85
CA THR A 65 7.87 6.41 8.90
C THR A 65 9.14 6.94 8.27
N TYR A 66 9.58 8.11 8.68
CA TYR A 66 10.85 8.67 8.25
C TYR A 66 11.41 9.60 9.33
N GLU A 67 12.72 9.81 9.29
CA GLU A 67 13.43 10.74 10.16
C GLU A 67 14.72 11.23 9.47
N GLY A 68 15.47 12.12 10.13
CA GLY A 68 16.77 12.59 9.65
C GLY A 68 16.76 13.50 8.41
N LEU A 69 15.58 13.92 7.94
CA LEU A 69 15.46 14.82 6.79
C LEU A 69 16.19 16.15 7.06
N SER A 70 16.64 16.78 5.98
CA SER A 70 17.33 18.08 5.99
C SER A 70 16.47 19.26 6.47
N GLY A 71 15.16 19.05 6.60
CA GLY A 71 14.17 20.00 7.11
C GLY A 71 12.76 19.41 7.09
N PRO A 72 11.73 20.23 7.37
CA PRO A 72 10.34 19.78 7.30
C PRO A 72 9.99 19.21 5.92
N ALA A 73 9.21 18.12 5.90
CA ALA A 73 8.68 17.58 4.66
C ALA A 73 7.72 18.60 4.02
N THR A 74 7.88 18.81 2.71
CA THR A 74 7.08 19.77 1.93
C THR A 74 6.10 19.10 0.97
N ALA A 75 6.38 17.85 0.60
CA ALA A 75 5.51 16.97 -0.18
C ALA A 75 5.90 15.50 0.01
N ALA A 76 4.98 14.60 -0.30
CA ALA A 76 5.26 13.17 -0.42
C ALA A 76 4.27 12.55 -1.42
N HIS A 77 4.72 11.54 -2.16
CA HIS A 77 3.91 10.95 -3.22
C HIS A 77 4.24 9.47 -3.43
N PHE A 78 3.24 8.72 -3.90
CA PHE A 78 3.49 7.55 -4.73
C PHE A 78 3.61 7.98 -6.20
N HIS A 79 4.61 7.47 -6.90
CA HIS A 79 4.86 7.67 -8.31
C HIS A 79 4.86 6.34 -9.07
N GLY A 80 4.60 6.40 -10.38
CA GLY A 80 4.69 5.24 -11.27
C GLY A 80 4.02 5.48 -12.64
N PRO A 81 4.06 4.50 -13.54
CA PRO A 81 4.96 3.36 -13.52
C PRO A 81 6.41 3.80 -13.85
N ALA A 82 7.39 3.31 -13.09
CA ALA A 82 8.81 3.42 -13.38
C ALA A 82 9.57 2.21 -12.80
N PRO A 83 10.52 1.63 -13.56
CA PRO A 83 11.49 0.71 -12.98
C PRO A 83 12.47 1.48 -12.08
N VAL A 84 13.25 0.73 -11.29
CA VAL A 84 14.32 1.28 -10.46
C VAL A 84 15.25 2.18 -11.29
N GLY A 85 15.56 3.37 -10.78
CA GLY A 85 16.46 4.32 -11.44
C GLY A 85 15.78 5.28 -12.43
N GLN A 86 14.45 5.26 -12.56
CA GLN A 86 13.70 6.20 -13.41
C GLN A 86 12.68 7.03 -12.63
N ASN A 87 12.35 8.21 -13.17
CA ASN A 87 11.32 9.10 -12.62
C ASN A 87 10.00 8.89 -13.34
N ALA A 88 8.89 8.99 -12.61
CA ALA A 88 7.54 8.90 -13.18
C ALA A 88 6.63 10.01 -12.65
N LYS A 89 5.42 10.10 -13.23
CA LYS A 89 4.36 10.98 -12.74
C LYS A 89 3.81 10.51 -11.38
N VAL A 90 3.18 11.43 -10.67
CA VAL A 90 2.45 11.14 -9.42
C VAL A 90 1.25 10.26 -9.72
N GLN A 91 1.05 9.24 -8.88
CA GLN A 91 -0.11 8.34 -8.89
C GLN A 91 -1.04 8.61 -7.71
N VAL A 92 -0.47 8.81 -6.51
CA VAL A 92 -1.20 9.16 -5.30
C VAL A 92 -0.45 10.27 -4.56
N PRO A 93 -0.97 11.50 -4.53
CA PRO A 93 -0.39 12.56 -3.71
C PRO A 93 -0.79 12.41 -2.24
N ILE A 94 0.11 12.79 -1.33
CA ILE A 94 -0.18 12.89 0.09
C ILE A 94 -0.66 14.32 0.41
N ASP A 95 -1.67 14.42 1.26
CA ASP A 95 -2.16 15.72 1.74
C ASP A 95 -1.06 16.50 2.48
N LYS A 96 -0.93 17.79 2.20
CA LYS A 96 0.13 18.64 2.76
C LYS A 96 0.04 18.79 4.29
N GLY A 97 -1.15 18.66 4.86
CA GLY A 97 -1.38 18.65 6.32
C GLY A 97 -1.07 17.30 6.97
N ALA A 98 -0.86 16.25 6.19
CA ALA A 98 -0.63 14.88 6.66
C ALA A 98 0.81 14.40 6.41
N LEU A 99 1.77 15.33 6.27
CA LEU A 99 3.16 14.99 5.98
C LEU A 99 3.96 14.57 7.21
N ALA A 100 3.52 14.88 8.43
CA ALA A 100 4.27 14.52 9.64
C ALA A 100 4.42 12.99 9.77
N SER A 101 5.63 12.53 10.09
CA SER A 101 5.92 11.12 10.36
C SER A 101 5.20 10.67 11.65
N PRO A 102 4.43 9.56 11.65
CA PRO A 102 4.14 8.70 10.50
C PRO A 102 3.04 9.26 9.57
N ILE A 103 3.29 9.20 8.26
CA ILE A 103 2.26 9.46 7.24
C ILE A 103 1.37 8.21 7.15
N LYS A 104 0.07 8.37 7.38
CA LYS A 104 -0.92 7.29 7.24
C LYS A 104 -1.99 7.66 6.23
N GLY A 105 -2.45 6.69 5.45
CA GLY A 105 -3.50 6.96 4.49
C GLY A 105 -3.97 5.72 3.74
N SER A 106 -4.90 5.97 2.83
CA SER A 106 -5.42 4.95 1.93
C SER A 106 -5.88 5.56 0.60
N ALA A 107 -5.83 4.77 -0.46
CA ALA A 107 -6.35 5.13 -1.77
C ALA A 107 -7.01 3.93 -2.44
N ALA A 108 -8.10 4.17 -3.16
CA ALA A 108 -8.64 3.19 -4.11
C ALA A 108 -7.86 3.30 -5.42
N LEU A 109 -7.41 2.17 -5.95
CA LEU A 109 -6.59 2.12 -7.16
C LEU A 109 -7.41 1.68 -8.38
N THR A 110 -7.08 2.26 -9.53
CA THR A 110 -7.57 1.76 -10.83
C THR A 110 -6.88 0.45 -11.20
N GLU A 111 -7.44 -0.31 -12.14
CA GLU A 111 -6.87 -1.61 -12.56
C GLU A 111 -5.45 -1.48 -13.12
N GLN A 112 -5.18 -0.41 -13.88
CA GLN A 112 -3.82 -0.14 -14.38
C GLN A 112 -2.86 0.14 -13.22
N GLN A 113 -3.27 0.94 -12.24
CA GLN A 113 -2.43 1.24 -11.07
C GLN A 113 -2.15 0.00 -10.24
N VAL A 114 -3.12 -0.90 -10.10
CA VAL A 114 -2.91 -2.20 -9.43
C VAL A 114 -1.88 -3.03 -10.20
N THR A 115 -2.00 -3.10 -11.52
CA THR A 115 -1.05 -3.83 -12.38
C THR A 115 0.37 -3.29 -12.22
N ASP A 116 0.53 -1.97 -12.29
CA ASP A 116 1.82 -1.29 -12.16
C ASP A 116 2.42 -1.45 -10.76
N LEU A 117 1.59 -1.34 -9.71
CA LEU A 117 2.01 -1.54 -8.32
C LEU A 117 2.49 -2.96 -8.07
N MET A 118 1.71 -3.96 -8.50
CA MET A 118 2.06 -5.38 -8.34
C MET A 118 3.27 -5.78 -9.19
N ALA A 119 3.53 -5.07 -10.30
CA ALA A 119 4.75 -5.22 -11.11
C ALA A 119 5.97 -4.52 -10.49
N GLY A 120 5.84 -3.94 -9.29
CA GLY A 120 6.92 -3.23 -8.61
C GLY A 120 7.38 -1.99 -9.38
N GLN A 121 6.48 -1.35 -10.14
CA GLN A 121 6.78 -0.15 -10.94
C GLN A 121 6.43 1.13 -10.18
N TRP A 122 6.21 1.06 -8.87
CA TRP A 122 5.89 2.22 -8.04
C TRP A 122 7.02 2.52 -7.07
N TYR A 123 7.21 3.79 -6.77
CA TYR A 123 8.08 4.23 -5.67
C TYR A 123 7.34 5.26 -4.81
N PHE A 124 7.74 5.35 -3.55
CA PHE A 124 7.34 6.41 -2.66
C PHE A 124 8.51 7.35 -2.42
N ASN A 125 8.27 8.64 -2.38
CA ASN A 125 9.31 9.61 -2.04
C ASN A 125 8.80 10.75 -1.15
N VAL A 126 9.73 11.35 -0.40
CA VAL A 126 9.49 12.52 0.47
C VAL A 126 10.39 13.65 0.03
N HIS A 127 9.85 14.87 0.00
CA HIS A 127 10.52 16.09 -0.43
C HIS A 127 10.72 17.04 0.75
N THR A 128 11.75 17.87 0.67
CA THR A 128 11.98 19.00 1.60
C THR A 128 12.28 20.27 0.82
N ALA A 129 12.47 21.39 1.52
CA ALA A 129 12.89 22.64 0.90
C ALA A 129 14.29 22.56 0.25
N GLN A 130 15.23 21.82 0.85
CA GLN A 130 16.59 21.65 0.30
C GLN A 130 16.61 20.65 -0.86
N ASN A 131 15.66 19.71 -0.86
CA ASN A 131 15.55 18.64 -1.86
C ASN A 131 14.15 18.65 -2.52
N PRO A 132 13.82 19.68 -3.31
CA PRO A 132 12.46 19.88 -3.82
C PRO A 132 12.03 18.80 -4.83
N MET A 133 12.98 18.13 -5.48
CA MET A 133 12.71 17.04 -6.43
C MET A 133 12.62 15.65 -5.76
N GLY A 134 12.84 15.57 -4.45
CA GLY A 134 12.90 14.33 -3.69
C GLY A 134 14.17 14.27 -2.85
N GLU A 135 14.02 13.91 -1.57
CA GLU A 135 15.11 13.71 -0.61
C GLU A 135 15.38 12.23 -0.35
N ILE A 136 14.33 11.45 -0.12
CA ILE A 136 14.40 10.00 0.13
C ILE A 136 13.37 9.30 -0.75
N ARG A 137 13.76 8.15 -1.32
CA ARG A 137 12.92 7.31 -2.19
C ARG A 137 13.04 5.84 -1.81
N GLY A 138 11.95 5.09 -1.93
CA GLY A 138 11.98 3.63 -1.92
C GLY A 138 11.09 3.03 -3.00
N GLN A 139 11.55 1.98 -3.68
CA GLN A 139 10.73 1.20 -4.61
C GLN A 139 9.74 0.35 -3.82
N VAL A 140 8.46 0.40 -4.17
CA VAL A 140 7.38 -0.35 -3.53
C VAL A 140 7.30 -1.75 -4.13
N LEU A 141 7.53 -2.76 -3.31
CA LEU A 141 7.57 -4.16 -3.70
C LEU A 141 6.75 -5.03 -2.74
N PRO A 142 6.20 -6.18 -3.18
CA PRO A 142 5.61 -7.17 -2.28
C PRO A 142 6.59 -7.57 -1.17
N ALA A 143 6.10 -7.58 0.07
CA ALA A 143 6.83 -8.10 1.21
C ALA A 143 6.60 -9.62 1.29
N ASN A 144 7.65 -10.40 1.05
CA ASN A 144 7.66 -11.86 1.26
C ASN A 144 7.90 -12.21 2.72
#